data_AF-A0A6N4T862-F1
#
_entry.id   AF-A0A6N4T862-F1
#
_cell.length_a   1.000
_cell.length_b   1.000
_cell.length_c   1.000
_cell.angle_alpha   90.00
_cell.angle_beta   90.00
_cell.angle_gamma   90.00
#
_symmetry.space_group_name_H-M   'P 1'
#
loop_
_entity.id
_entity.type
_entity.pdbx_description
1 polymer ?
#
loop_
_entity_poly.entity_id
_entity_poly.type
_entity_poly.pdbx_seq_one_letter_code
_entity_poly.pdbx_strand_id
1 'polypeptide(L)'
;MSASNLQNAIASQLSQWLAMSNTGDWQTIASTDVPHLPYLLAARFDHDVRQGGFAQFLYNMNGHLLAQIEDMLIAANAHVAHDFYVQAISLCLKNKAEYQRFLASNYTDTNTLKDQLQLLSVAYFGKRTDFQTEAHAFLVSGLPA
;
A
#
# COMPACT_ATOMS: atom_id res chain seq x y z
N MET A 1 -23.87 -8.89 -12.67
CA MET A 1 -23.56 -7.51 -12.21
C MET A 1 -22.91 -6.76 -13.36
N SER A 2 -23.27 -5.49 -13.63
CA SER A 2 -22.57 -4.71 -14.66
C SER A 2 -21.14 -4.37 -14.20
N ALA A 3 -20.23 -4.08 -15.15
CA ALA A 3 -18.87 -3.65 -14.83
C ALA A 3 -18.85 -2.39 -13.94
N SER A 4 -19.78 -1.46 -14.16
CA SER A 4 -19.94 -0.26 -13.32
C SER A 4 -20.36 -0.59 -11.88
N ASN A 5 -21.28 -1.55 -11.70
CA ASN A 5 -21.72 -1.95 -10.37
C ASN A 5 -20.62 -2.69 -9.61
N LEU A 6 -19.80 -3.48 -10.31
CA LEU A 6 -18.65 -4.15 -9.72
C LEU A 6 -17.59 -3.16 -9.25
N GLN A 7 -17.25 -2.17 -10.08
CA GLN A 7 -16.27 -1.15 -9.72
C GLN A 7 -16.71 -0.33 -8.49
N ASN A 8 -18.00 0.01 -8.41
CA ASN A 8 -18.56 0.70 -7.27
C ASN A 8 -18.51 -0.15 -5.98
N ALA A 9 -18.75 -1.47 -6.09
CA ALA A 9 -18.65 -2.39 -4.96
C ALA A 9 -17.21 -2.47 -4.43
N ILE A 10 -16.22 -2.58 -5.32
CA ILE A 10 -14.79 -2.57 -4.96
C ILE A 10 -14.43 -1.26 -4.25
N ALA A 11 -14.81 -0.11 -4.81
CA ALA A 11 -14.50 1.19 -4.22
C ALA A 11 -15.13 1.38 -2.82
N SER A 12 -16.38 0.93 -2.66
CA SER A 12 -17.07 0.92 -1.37
C SER A 12 -16.34 0.04 -0.36
N GLN A 13 -15.97 -1.18 -0.77
CA GLN A 13 -15.31 -2.14 0.12
C GLN A 13 -13.91 -1.69 0.53
N LEU A 14 -13.11 -1.15 -0.40
CA LEU A 14 -11.82 -0.55 -0.09
C LEU A 14 -11.93 0.57 0.94
N SER A 15 -12.98 1.39 0.86
CA SER A 15 -13.22 2.46 1.83
C SER A 15 -13.55 1.91 3.23
N GLN A 16 -14.30 0.81 3.31
CA GLN A 16 -14.59 0.15 4.59
C GLN A 16 -13.34 -0.47 5.20
N TRP A 17 -12.55 -1.21 4.41
CA TRP A 17 -11.28 -1.79 4.85
C TRP A 17 -10.26 -0.73 5.28
N LEU A 18 -10.20 0.39 4.57
CA LEU A 18 -9.37 1.52 4.98
C LEU A 18 -9.82 2.10 6.32
N ALA A 19 -11.14 2.25 6.54
CA ALA A 19 -11.66 2.73 7.81
C ALA A 19 -11.28 1.81 8.98
N MET A 20 -11.27 0.49 8.77
CA MET A 20 -10.84 -0.50 9.77
C MET A 20 -9.34 -0.40 10.07
N SER A 21 -8.51 -0.05 9.08
CA SER A 21 -7.06 0.02 9.23
C SER A 21 -6.52 1.39 9.68
N ASN A 22 -7.37 2.42 9.71
CA ASN A 22 -6.99 3.77 10.16
C ASN A 22 -6.74 3.90 11.67
N THR A 23 -6.95 2.85 12.46
CA THR A 23 -6.57 2.83 13.88
C THR A 23 -5.05 2.87 14.07
N GLY A 24 -4.26 2.51 13.04
CA GLY A 24 -2.80 2.50 13.06
C GLY A 24 -2.18 1.39 13.91
N ASP A 25 -3.01 0.59 14.60
CA ASP A 25 -2.57 -0.55 15.40
C ASP A 25 -2.46 -1.81 14.53
N TRP A 26 -1.45 -1.83 13.68
CA TRP A 26 -1.17 -2.93 12.76
C TRP A 26 -0.89 -4.26 13.48
N GLN A 27 -0.41 -4.21 14.72
CA GLN A 27 -0.17 -5.41 15.52
C GLN A 27 -1.49 -6.04 15.96
N THR A 28 -2.40 -5.23 16.49
CA THR A 28 -3.74 -5.71 16.87
C THR A 28 -4.48 -6.21 15.63
N ILE A 29 -4.51 -5.45 14.53
CA ILE A 29 -5.18 -5.85 13.28
C ILE A 29 -4.64 -7.21 12.79
N ALA A 30 -3.32 -7.38 12.76
CA ALA A 30 -2.71 -8.63 12.31
C ALA A 30 -3.02 -9.83 13.22
N SER A 31 -3.37 -9.60 14.49
CA SER A 31 -3.71 -10.65 15.45
C SER A 31 -5.20 -11.00 15.48
N THR A 32 -6.09 -10.03 15.24
CA THR A 32 -7.54 -10.18 15.40
C THR A 32 -8.28 -10.45 14.10
N ASP A 33 -7.73 -10.05 12.96
CA ASP A 33 -8.43 -10.11 11.67
C ASP A 33 -7.57 -10.74 10.55
N VAL A 34 -6.94 -11.88 10.88
CA VAL A 34 -6.03 -12.62 9.98
C VAL A 34 -6.65 -12.90 8.60
N PRO A 35 -7.92 -13.32 8.48
CA PRO A 35 -8.50 -13.62 7.17
C PRO A 35 -8.68 -12.38 6.29
N HIS A 36 -8.98 -11.21 6.88
CA HIS A 36 -9.16 -9.97 6.11
C HIS A 36 -7.89 -9.14 5.98
N LEU A 37 -6.82 -9.48 6.70
CA LEU A 37 -5.56 -8.74 6.72
C LEU A 37 -5.04 -8.42 5.30
N PRO A 38 -5.00 -9.35 4.32
CA PRO A 38 -4.54 -9.02 2.97
C PRO A 38 -5.37 -7.91 2.30
N TYR A 39 -6.68 -7.88 2.54
CA TYR A 39 -7.57 -6.87 1.95
C TYR A 39 -7.45 -5.51 2.67
N LEU A 40 -7.25 -5.52 3.99
CA LEU A 40 -6.94 -4.31 4.76
C LEU A 40 -5.62 -3.68 4.28
N LEU A 41 -4.60 -4.51 4.05
CA LEU A 41 -3.30 -4.10 3.53
C LEU A 41 -3.41 -3.58 2.08
N ALA A 42 -4.21 -4.23 1.23
CA ALA A 42 -4.47 -3.76 -0.12
C ALA A 42 -5.16 -2.39 -0.13
N ALA A 43 -6.16 -2.19 0.74
CA ALA A 43 -6.84 -0.90 0.88
C ALA A 43 -5.88 0.20 1.35
N ARG A 44 -5.00 -0.10 2.31
CA ARG A 44 -4.00 0.84 2.78
C ARG A 44 -2.97 1.19 1.72
N PHE A 45 -2.41 0.18 1.06
CA PHE A 45 -1.44 0.35 -0.01
C PHE A 45 -2.01 1.23 -1.12
N ASP A 46 -3.20 0.88 -1.62
CA ASP A 46 -3.87 1.63 -2.68
C ASP A 46 -4.12 3.09 -2.26
N HIS A 47 -4.62 3.31 -1.05
CA HIS A 47 -4.89 4.65 -0.56
C HIS A 47 -3.61 5.49 -0.46
N ASP A 48 -2.62 5.02 0.29
CA ASP A 48 -1.44 5.81 0.59
C ASP A 48 -0.61 6.08 -0.66
N VAL A 49 -0.44 5.07 -1.52
CA VAL A 49 0.30 5.23 -2.77
C VAL A 49 -0.42 6.22 -3.68
N ARG A 50 -1.76 6.20 -3.78
CA ARG A 50 -2.48 7.21 -4.57
C ARG A 50 -2.42 8.62 -3.98
N GLN A 51 -2.43 8.76 -2.65
CA GLN A 51 -2.44 10.07 -1.99
C GLN A 51 -1.07 10.75 -1.95
N GLY A 52 0.01 9.99 -1.72
CA GLY A 52 1.34 10.57 -1.55
C GLY A 52 2.48 9.64 -1.95
N GLY A 53 2.19 8.61 -2.75
CA GLY A 53 3.19 7.69 -3.27
C GLY A 53 3.79 6.75 -2.22
N PHE A 54 4.90 6.11 -2.58
CA PHE A 54 5.61 5.19 -1.71
C PHE A 54 6.17 5.86 -0.45
N ALA A 55 6.48 7.16 -0.50
CA ALA A 55 6.90 7.91 0.67
C ALA A 55 5.80 7.96 1.74
N GLN A 56 4.58 8.36 1.35
CA GLN A 56 3.43 8.39 2.24
C GLN A 56 3.14 6.99 2.80
N PHE A 57 3.12 5.99 1.93
CA PHE A 57 2.85 4.61 2.31
C PHE A 57 3.86 4.08 3.34
N LEU A 58 5.15 4.22 3.08
CA LEU A 58 6.19 3.70 3.99
C LEU A 58 6.25 4.45 5.32
N TYR A 59 5.98 5.76 5.30
CA TYR A 59 5.85 6.56 6.53
C TYR A 59 4.68 6.06 7.38
N ASN A 60 3.53 5.89 6.74
CA ASN A 60 2.29 5.45 7.37
C ASN A 60 2.35 4.01 7.92
N MET A 61 3.05 3.12 7.22
CA MET A 61 3.28 1.75 7.71
C MET A 61 4.30 1.73 8.85
N ASN A 62 5.16 2.74 8.98
CA ASN A 62 6.17 2.86 10.03
C ASN A 62 7.01 1.57 10.23
N GLY A 63 7.33 0.87 9.14
CA GLY A 63 8.07 -0.40 9.17
C GLY A 63 7.25 -1.63 9.58
N HIS A 64 5.96 -1.49 9.86
CA HIS A 64 5.07 -2.62 10.18
C HIS A 64 4.62 -3.35 8.93
N LEU A 65 4.47 -4.67 9.07
CA LEU A 65 3.82 -5.55 8.10
C LEU A 65 4.37 -5.48 6.66
N LEU A 66 5.63 -5.06 6.48
CA LEU A 66 6.24 -4.92 5.16
C LEU A 66 6.32 -6.26 4.41
N ALA A 67 6.61 -7.37 5.10
CA ALA A 67 6.60 -8.69 4.49
C ALA A 67 5.18 -9.09 4.03
N GLN A 68 4.18 -8.82 4.87
CA GLN A 68 2.78 -9.14 4.56
C GLN A 68 2.22 -8.28 3.42
N ILE A 69 2.72 -7.04 3.25
CA ILE A 69 2.42 -6.22 2.07
C ILE A 69 2.99 -6.90 0.82
N GLU A 70 4.21 -7.43 0.87
CA GLU A 70 4.79 -8.14 -0.26
C GLU A 70 3.97 -9.39 -0.61
N ASP A 71 3.65 -10.21 0.40
CA ASP A 71 2.82 -11.40 0.24
C ASP A 71 1.45 -11.05 -0.38
N MET A 72 0.85 -9.93 0.05
CA MET A 72 -0.40 -9.42 -0.51
C MET A 72 -0.25 -9.01 -1.98
N LEU A 73 0.82 -8.28 -2.35
CA LEU A 73 1.04 -7.85 -3.74
C LEU A 73 1.25 -9.06 -4.67
N ILE A 74 1.95 -10.10 -4.18
CA ILE A 74 2.12 -11.37 -4.89
C ILE A 74 0.77 -12.08 -5.04
N ALA A 75 0.00 -12.23 -3.96
CA ALA A 75 -1.31 -12.87 -3.99
C ALA A 75 -2.32 -12.11 -4.88
N ALA A 76 -2.20 -10.79 -4.95
CA ALA A 76 -3.00 -9.93 -5.81
C ALA A 76 -2.61 -9.99 -7.30
N ASN A 77 -1.51 -10.68 -7.62
CA ASN A 77 -0.91 -10.69 -8.96
C ASN A 77 -0.60 -9.28 -9.48
N ALA A 78 -0.24 -8.37 -8.57
CA ALA A 78 0.01 -6.96 -8.86
C ALA A 78 1.47 -6.73 -9.23
N HIS A 79 1.89 -7.25 -10.39
CA HIS A 79 3.31 -7.30 -10.79
C HIS A 79 4.00 -5.93 -10.82
N VAL A 80 3.35 -4.91 -11.39
CA VAL A 80 3.94 -3.56 -11.48
C VAL A 80 4.01 -2.95 -10.08
N ALA A 81 2.91 -3.00 -9.31
CA ALA A 81 2.92 -2.54 -7.93
C ALA A 81 3.99 -3.25 -7.07
N HIS A 82 4.15 -4.56 -7.24
CA HIS A 82 5.17 -5.38 -6.56
C HIS A 82 6.60 -4.97 -6.93
N ASP A 83 6.91 -4.83 -8.22
CA ASP A 83 8.22 -4.41 -8.69
C ASP A 83 8.65 -3.05 -8.11
N PHE A 84 7.71 -2.10 -8.04
CA PHE A 84 7.97 -0.78 -7.48
C PHE A 84 8.03 -0.79 -5.95
N TYR A 85 7.22 -1.63 -5.29
CA TYR A 85 7.32 -1.84 -3.86
C TYR A 85 8.70 -2.40 -3.47
N VAL A 86 9.19 -3.42 -4.17
CA VAL A 86 10.53 -4.00 -3.93
C VAL A 86 11.63 -2.96 -4.13
N GLN A 87 11.51 -2.10 -5.14
CA GLN A 87 12.42 -0.98 -5.33
C GLN A 87 12.36 0.04 -4.19
N ALA A 88 11.17 0.37 -3.69
CA ALA A 88 10.99 1.27 -2.55
C ALA A 88 11.66 0.72 -1.29
N ILE A 89 11.42 -0.57 -0.98
CA ILE A 89 12.09 -1.27 0.13
C ILE A 89 13.61 -1.29 -0.06
N SER A 90 14.07 -1.54 -1.28
CA SER A 90 15.51 -1.52 -1.61
C SER A 90 16.14 -0.15 -1.36
N LEU A 91 15.44 0.96 -1.63
CA LEU A 91 15.91 2.32 -1.33
C LEU A 91 16.02 2.54 0.19
N CYS A 92 15.03 2.09 0.96
CA CYS A 92 15.07 2.17 2.43
C CYS A 92 16.23 1.35 3.01
N LEU A 93 16.47 0.15 2.50
CA LEU A 93 17.56 -0.72 2.96
C LEU A 93 18.94 -0.20 2.59
N LYS A 94 19.09 0.46 1.44
CA LYS A 94 20.35 1.12 1.03
C LYS A 94 20.63 2.37 1.88
N ASN A 95 19.60 3.07 2.32
CA ASN A 95 19.70 4.34 3.05
C ASN A 95 19.13 4.23 4.47
N LYS A 96 19.53 3.21 5.26
CA LYS A 96 18.91 2.89 6.56
C LYS A 96 18.85 4.08 7.54
N ALA A 97 19.93 4.86 7.63
CA ALA A 97 19.98 6.02 8.53
C ALA A 97 18.96 7.09 8.11
N GLU A 98 18.85 7.37 6.81
CA GLU A 98 17.85 8.29 6.27
C GLU A 98 16.43 7.76 6.45
N TYR A 99 16.23 6.45 6.33
CA TYR A 99 14.95 5.82 6.58
C TYR A 99 14.53 5.95 8.04
N GLN A 100 15.43 5.68 8.99
CA GLN A 100 15.15 5.89 10.42
C GLN A 100 14.85 7.36 10.73
N ARG A 101 15.62 8.29 10.14
CA ARG A 101 15.35 9.72 10.27
C ARG A 101 14.00 10.10 9.69
N PHE A 102 13.62 9.54 8.55
CA PHE A 102 12.33 9.76 7.91
C PHE A 102 11.15 9.27 8.76
N LEU A 103 11.27 8.08 9.35
CA LEU A 103 10.22 7.54 10.23
C LEU A 103 10.08 8.32 11.54
N ALA A 104 11.17 8.93 12.03
CA ALA A 104 11.17 9.74 13.24
C ALA A 104 10.85 11.22 13.00
N SER A 105 10.75 11.67 11.75
CA SER A 105 10.54 13.08 11.42
C SER A 105 9.07 13.46 11.46
N ASN A 106 8.76 14.75 11.35
CA ASN A 106 7.45 15.11 10.83
C ASN A 106 7.47 14.83 9.32
N TYR A 107 6.37 14.31 8.74
CA TYR A 107 6.35 13.92 7.33
C TYR A 107 6.78 15.06 6.37
N THR A 108 6.60 16.32 6.78
CA THR A 108 6.94 17.51 5.98
C THR A 108 8.42 17.86 5.95
N ASP A 109 9.23 17.28 6.84
CA ASP A 109 10.67 17.55 6.91
C ASP A 109 11.40 17.11 5.63
N THR A 110 12.47 17.82 5.31
CA THR A 110 13.34 17.48 4.18
C THR A 110 14.10 16.19 4.48
N ASN A 111 14.02 15.23 3.56
CA ASN A 111 14.70 13.96 3.67
C ASN A 111 15.03 13.42 2.27
N THR A 112 16.29 13.10 2.01
CA THR A 112 16.74 12.68 0.68
C THR A 112 16.13 11.34 0.24
N LEU A 113 15.87 10.42 1.18
CA LEU A 113 15.18 9.17 0.87
C LEU A 113 13.72 9.44 0.49
N LYS A 114 13.03 10.36 1.19
CA LYS A 114 11.66 10.77 0.84
C LYS A 114 11.61 11.31 -0.60
N ASP A 115 12.57 12.13 -1.00
CA ASP A 115 12.64 12.65 -2.38
C ASP A 115 12.86 11.52 -3.41
N GLN A 116 13.71 10.54 -3.10
CA GLN A 116 13.92 9.36 -3.95
C GLN A 116 12.65 8.51 -4.08
N LEU A 117 11.94 8.29 -2.98
CA LEU A 117 10.66 7.57 -2.96
C LEU A 117 9.58 8.32 -3.74
N GLN A 118 9.59 9.66 -3.71
CA GLN A 118 8.69 10.48 -4.51
C GLN A 118 8.97 10.33 -6.01
N LEU A 119 10.25 10.38 -6.42
CA LEU A 119 10.65 10.14 -7.82
C LEU A 119 10.27 8.73 -8.29
N LEU A 120 10.44 7.72 -7.43
CA LEU A 120 10.00 6.36 -7.70
C LEU A 120 8.48 6.29 -7.92
N SER A 121 7.71 7.04 -7.13
CA SER A 121 6.25 7.12 -7.27
C SER A 121 5.84 7.75 -8.59
N VAL A 122 6.54 8.80 -9.05
CA VAL A 122 6.31 9.38 -10.38
C VAL A 122 6.56 8.34 -11.48
N ALA A 123 7.64 7.55 -11.37
CA ALA A 123 7.93 6.50 -12.32
C ALA A 123 6.87 5.38 -12.32
N TYR A 124 6.32 5.04 -11.15
CA TYR A 124 5.21 4.09 -11.00
C TYR A 124 3.94 4.60 -11.69
N PHE A 125 3.52 5.84 -11.42
CA PHE A 125 2.35 6.43 -12.08
C PHE A 125 2.53 6.57 -13.59
N GLY A 126 3.77 6.75 -14.05
CA GLY A 126 4.12 6.74 -15.46
C GLY A 126 3.85 5.42 -16.19
N LYS A 127 3.66 4.30 -15.47
CA LYS A 127 3.31 2.99 -16.06
C LYS A 127 1.88 2.92 -16.59
N ARG A 128 1.00 3.84 -16.18
CA ARG A 128 -0.42 3.91 -16.58
C ARG A 128 -1.21 2.62 -16.29
N THR A 129 -0.77 1.87 -15.29
CA THR A 129 -1.50 0.74 -14.71
C THR A 129 -1.60 1.03 -13.22
N ASP A 130 -2.83 1.11 -12.72
CA ASP A 130 -3.07 1.29 -11.28
C ASP A 130 -3.21 -0.06 -10.58
N PHE A 131 -2.99 -0.03 -9.26
CA PHE A 131 -3.06 -1.22 -8.43
C PHE A 131 -4.44 -1.90 -8.50
N GLN A 132 -5.53 -1.14 -8.53
CA GLN A 132 -6.89 -1.72 -8.59
C GLN A 132 -7.12 -2.51 -9.86
N THR A 133 -6.52 -2.10 -10.98
CA THR A 133 -6.57 -2.81 -12.26
C THR A 133 -5.80 -4.12 -12.18
N GLU A 134 -4.58 -4.12 -11.63
CA GLU A 134 -3.80 -5.35 -11.50
C GLU A 134 -4.41 -6.32 -10.50
N ALA A 135 -4.84 -5.80 -9.35
CA ALA A 135 -5.38 -6.56 -8.24
C ALA A 135 -6.88 -6.87 -8.39
N HIS A 136 -7.49 -6.64 -9.56
CA HIS A 136 -8.94 -6.69 -9.71
C HIS A 136 -9.55 -8.01 -9.23
N ALA A 137 -9.05 -9.15 -9.73
CA ALA A 137 -9.57 -10.46 -9.34
C ALA A 137 -9.43 -10.74 -7.83
N PHE A 138 -8.32 -10.29 -7.24
CA PHE A 138 -8.08 -10.39 -5.81
C PHE A 138 -9.07 -9.53 -5.03
N LEU A 139 -9.24 -8.26 -5.38
CA LEU A 139 -10.19 -7.36 -4.73
C LEU A 139 -11.63 -7.87 -4.82
N VAL A 140 -12.02 -8.44 -5.96
CA VAL A 140 -13.35 -9.05 -6.13
C VAL A 140 -13.54 -10.26 -5.22
N SER A 141 -12.51 -11.08 -5.00
CA SER A 141 -12.59 -12.25 -4.11
C SER A 141 -12.83 -11.89 -2.64
N GLY A 142 -12.49 -10.67 -2.23
CA GLY A 142 -12.73 -10.16 -0.89
C GLY A 142 -14.11 -9.52 -0.68
N LEU A 143 -14.92 -9.37 -1.74
CA LEU A 143 -16.25 -8.80 -1.59
C LEU A 143 -17.16 -9.72 -0.77
N PRO A 144 -18.04 -9.18 0.09
CA PRO A 144 -19.07 -9.98 0.74
C PRO A 144 -19.99 -10.60 -0.31
N ALA A 145 -20.41 -11.85 -0.05
CA ALA A 145 -21.28 -12.64 -0.92
C ALA A 145 -22.68 -12.04 -1.11
#